data_AF-W2R369-F1
#
_entry.id   AF-W2R369-F1
#
_cell.length_a   1.000
_cell.length_b   1.000
_cell.length_c   1.000
_cell.angle_alpha   90.00
_cell.angle_beta   90.00
_cell.angle_gamma   90.00
#
_symmetry.space_group_name_H-M   'P 1'
#
loop_
_entity.id
_entity.type
_entity.pdbx_description
1 polymer ?
#
loop_
_entity_poly.entity_id
_entity_poly.type
_entity_poly.pdbx_seq_one_letter_code
_entity_poly.pdbx_strand_id
1 'polypeptide(L)'
;MSNWELVLVRWMVALLLLLPVTSAFSLIKHDTSPLFTKSFQVHSLSSQNYDTMLKDSDTVWLVDYYAPWCPHCRHFAPEWERVANFYAKTDKVRVGAVDCTKNSEICNNENIHGYPGVKIHHVPADAEKAAMMPRGARGSKSVIDWAERLMEEHGIKSGVNLEDLAAQLKNFRNAGVAEGDDGELIFNDQSLEMKYKRLHDAGIAAVSTFQNGFFLGANVLEGERYEVALMWMEALAASFPMEKNRQVLASLVASMKTSNHWNYADWKMLLRKWKETASKKTFPVNLFESSEDKSYAFCKTYTCGLWTLFHSITVSEVKVSKKSLTQPWKPSRIMAAIRLYVKNFFGCEECREHFMSSNPESVIKDLAASDGEGPHAVAMWIWKMHNTVNKALKRQQWPSKIACPVCYVENGEPISLDPVRLHEQEIVAYVTSAYGHDDEEIYAMDAAYNGTIVALWSFTQGFSAMVMIVGFFALLGVAYKTRRHRGFDRKVLMMRDHIA
;
A
#
# COMPACT_ATOMS: atom_id res chain seq x y z
N MET A 1 -15.25 33.38 59.13
CA MET A 1 -15.49 32.24 58.22
C MET A 1 -16.38 31.25 58.94
N SER A 2 -17.52 30.89 58.36
CA SER A 2 -18.46 29.96 58.99
C SER A 2 -17.92 28.53 58.93
N ASN A 3 -18.37 27.64 59.84
CA ASN A 3 -17.93 26.23 59.88
C ASN A 3 -18.13 25.50 58.53
N TRP A 4 -19.01 25.99 57.66
CA TRP A 4 -19.20 25.46 56.31
C TRP A 4 -18.08 25.81 55.33
N GLU A 5 -17.46 26.98 55.46
CA GLU A 5 -16.34 27.39 54.60
C GLU A 5 -15.06 26.60 54.90
N LEU A 6 -14.82 26.27 56.17
CA LEU A 6 -13.70 25.41 56.58
C LEU A 6 -13.84 23.96 56.11
N VAL A 7 -15.07 23.45 56.03
CA VAL A 7 -15.36 22.12 55.50
C VAL A 7 -15.14 22.10 53.98
N LEU A 8 -15.65 23.09 53.25
CA LEU A 8 -15.45 23.20 51.79
C LEU A 8 -13.98 23.33 51.41
N VAL A 9 -13.19 24.15 52.13
CA VAL A 9 -11.74 24.28 51.88
C VAL A 9 -11.01 22.97 52.19
N ARG A 10 -11.39 22.24 53.25
CA ARG A 10 -10.80 20.92 53.55
C ARG A 10 -11.14 19.86 52.50
N TRP A 11 -12.35 19.86 51.94
CA TRP A 11 -12.73 18.96 50.84
C TRP A 11 -12.02 19.33 49.52
N MET A 12 -11.85 20.63 49.23
CA MET A 12 -11.11 21.07 48.03
C MET A 12 -9.61 20.75 48.12
N VAL A 13 -8.98 20.92 49.29
CA VAL A 13 -7.57 20.57 49.49
C VAL A 13 -7.36 19.05 49.49
N ALA A 14 -8.31 18.27 50.00
CA ALA A 14 -8.27 16.80 49.91
C ALA A 14 -8.48 16.29 48.47
N LEU A 15 -9.31 16.94 47.66
CA LEU A 15 -9.46 16.64 46.22
C LEU A 15 -8.22 17.02 45.40
N LEU A 16 -7.50 18.08 45.79
CA LEU A 16 -6.22 18.46 45.17
C LEU A 16 -5.06 17.53 45.54
N LEU A 17 -5.11 16.88 46.71
CA LEU A 17 -4.13 15.90 47.17
C LEU A 17 -4.47 14.44 46.76
N LEU A 18 -5.68 14.21 46.28
CA LEU A 18 -6.15 12.96 45.66
C LEU A 18 -6.13 13.02 44.12
N LEU A 19 -5.24 13.83 43.53
CA LEU A 19 -4.76 13.59 42.16
C LEU A 19 -3.61 12.59 42.26
N PRO A 20 -3.88 11.27 42.21
CA PRO A 20 -2.85 10.28 42.41
C PRO A 20 -2.22 10.05 41.05
N VAL A 21 -1.06 10.66 40.79
CA VAL A 21 0.05 10.03 40.04
C VAL A 21 -0.24 9.51 38.60
N THR A 22 -1.42 9.76 38.02
CA THR A 22 -1.76 9.32 36.65
C THR A 22 -0.99 10.09 35.58
N SER A 23 -0.32 11.19 35.95
CA SER A 23 0.58 11.93 35.06
C SER A 23 1.96 11.30 34.92
N ALA A 24 2.38 10.38 35.81
CA ALA A 24 3.70 9.76 35.74
C ALA A 24 3.75 8.51 34.85
N PHE A 25 2.62 7.84 34.61
CA PHE A 25 2.54 6.72 33.66
C PHE A 25 2.43 7.17 32.18
N SER A 26 2.22 8.46 31.93
CA SER A 26 2.27 9.05 30.59
C SER A 26 3.70 9.34 30.09
N LEU A 27 4.74 9.00 30.87
CA LEU A 27 6.13 9.39 30.59
C LEU A 27 7.01 8.32 29.94
N ILE A 28 6.49 7.12 29.67
CA ILE A 28 7.16 6.19 28.74
C ILE A 28 6.30 6.15 27.48
N LYS A 29 6.46 7.17 26.62
CA LYS A 29 5.86 7.17 25.29
C LYS A 29 6.52 6.04 24.51
N HIS A 30 5.88 4.86 24.53
CA HIS A 30 6.15 3.82 23.56
C HIS A 30 6.05 4.42 22.15
N ASP A 31 6.96 4.01 21.28
CA ASP A 31 6.84 4.33 19.87
C ASP A 31 5.54 3.68 19.33
N THR A 32 4.67 4.45 18.66
CA THR A 32 3.42 3.97 18.04
C THR A 32 3.53 3.75 16.52
N SER A 33 4.75 3.88 16.00
CA SER A 33 5.14 3.65 14.62
C SER A 33 4.95 2.17 14.25
N PRO A 34 4.35 1.84 13.09
CA PRO A 34 3.91 0.47 12.77
C PRO A 34 4.99 -0.64 12.87
N LEU A 35 6.27 -0.32 12.66
CA LEU A 35 7.36 -1.31 12.76
C LEU A 35 8.02 -1.39 14.15
N PHE A 36 7.85 -0.38 15.00
CA PHE A 36 8.58 -0.25 16.27
C PHE A 36 7.66 -0.17 17.49
N THR A 37 6.41 -0.64 17.37
CA THR A 37 5.36 -0.57 18.40
C THR A 37 5.73 -1.09 19.80
N LYS A 38 6.79 -1.92 19.89
CA LYS A 38 7.27 -2.52 21.14
C LYS A 38 8.66 -2.03 21.55
N SER A 39 9.28 -1.17 20.75
CA SER A 39 10.60 -0.62 21.03
C SER A 39 10.49 0.61 21.94
N PHE A 40 11.39 0.69 22.91
CA PHE A 40 11.55 1.86 23.77
C PHE A 40 12.75 2.73 23.39
N GLN A 41 13.65 2.18 22.56
CA GLN A 41 14.92 2.82 22.22
C GLN A 41 14.89 3.44 20.82
N VAL A 42 13.91 3.07 19.99
CA VAL A 42 13.64 3.74 18.72
C VAL A 42 12.64 4.86 18.96
N HIS A 43 13.02 6.09 18.63
CA HIS A 43 12.18 7.26 18.79
C HIS A 43 11.40 7.56 17.51
N SER A 44 10.06 7.52 17.57
CA SER A 44 9.23 7.98 16.46
C SER A 44 9.47 9.46 16.19
N LEU A 45 9.83 9.77 14.96
CA LEU A 45 9.98 11.13 14.48
C LEU A 45 8.86 11.45 13.48
N SER A 46 8.24 12.60 13.67
CA SER A 46 7.09 13.08 12.90
C SER A 46 7.14 14.60 12.76
N SER A 47 6.20 15.17 11.99
CA SER A 47 6.08 16.64 11.84
C SER A 47 5.95 17.41 13.15
N GLN A 48 5.60 16.76 14.27
CA GLN A 48 5.47 17.43 15.57
C GLN A 48 6.79 17.57 16.33
N ASN A 49 7.80 16.72 16.08
CA ASN A 49 9.03 16.69 16.87
C ASN A 49 10.33 16.70 16.04
N TYR A 50 10.23 16.54 14.71
CA TYR A 50 11.40 16.50 13.83
C TYR A 50 12.22 17.79 13.89
N ASP A 51 11.56 18.96 13.85
CA ASP A 51 12.24 20.26 13.95
C ASP A 51 12.92 20.45 15.31
N THR A 52 12.39 19.85 16.38
CA THR A 52 13.03 19.88 17.69
C THR A 52 14.29 19.02 17.68
N MET A 53 14.23 17.83 17.06
CA MET A 53 15.39 16.96 16.86
C MET A 53 16.49 17.65 16.04
N LEU A 54 16.12 18.38 14.98
CA LEU A 54 17.08 19.16 14.17
C LEU A 54 17.72 20.34 14.93
N LYS A 55 17.08 20.87 15.99
CA LYS A 55 17.62 21.98 16.80
C LYS A 55 18.52 21.52 17.94
N ASP A 56 18.44 20.24 18.32
CA ASP A 56 19.23 19.62 19.38
C ASP A 56 20.59 19.15 18.82
N SER A 57 21.48 20.11 18.54
CA SER A 57 22.82 19.84 17.96
C SER A 57 23.80 19.20 18.95
N ASP A 58 23.45 19.10 20.23
CA ASP A 58 24.28 18.48 21.27
C ASP A 58 24.19 16.94 21.24
N THR A 59 23.21 16.40 20.51
CA THR A 59 22.91 14.97 20.41
C THR A 59 23.03 14.52 18.97
N VAL A 60 23.82 13.47 18.68
CA VAL A 60 23.84 12.85 17.34
C VAL A 60 22.57 12.02 17.14
N TRP A 61 21.94 12.13 15.98
CA TRP A 61 20.76 11.35 15.64
C TRP A 61 20.98 10.43 14.46
N LEU A 62 20.82 9.12 14.68
CA LEU A 62 20.67 8.12 13.63
C LEU A 62 19.19 7.94 13.31
N VAL A 63 18.80 8.10 12.05
CA VAL A 63 17.39 8.09 11.65
C VAL A 63 17.16 7.12 10.49
N ASP A 64 16.24 6.17 10.68
CA ASP A 64 15.71 5.29 9.62
C ASP A 64 14.43 5.90 9.01
N TYR A 65 14.51 6.26 7.74
CA TYR A 65 13.40 6.70 6.91
C TYR A 65 12.83 5.49 6.19
N TYR A 66 11.64 5.08 6.57
CA TYR A 66 11.12 3.77 6.20
C TYR A 66 9.68 3.85 5.71
N ALA A 67 9.20 2.74 5.13
CA ALA A 67 7.80 2.54 4.83
C ALA A 67 7.32 1.19 5.41
N PRO A 68 6.23 1.14 6.22
CA PRO A 68 5.78 -0.09 6.87
C PRO A 68 5.46 -1.24 5.91
N TRP A 69 5.02 -0.92 4.69
CA TRP A 69 4.69 -1.89 3.65
C TRP A 69 5.92 -2.47 2.95
N CYS A 70 7.09 -1.86 3.11
CA CYS A 70 8.31 -2.28 2.42
C CYS A 70 8.86 -3.55 3.08
N PRO A 71 9.01 -4.67 2.34
CA PRO A 71 9.50 -5.92 2.93
C PRO A 71 10.94 -5.79 3.46
N HIS A 72 11.79 -5.01 2.79
CA HIS A 72 13.16 -4.77 3.25
C HIS A 72 13.21 -3.88 4.50
N CYS A 73 12.31 -2.90 4.64
CA CYS A 73 12.16 -2.15 5.92
C CYS A 73 11.71 -3.07 7.05
N ARG A 74 10.74 -3.96 6.79
CA ARG A 74 10.29 -4.93 7.80
C ARG A 74 11.39 -5.90 8.22
N HIS A 75 12.24 -6.32 7.29
CA HIS A 75 13.40 -7.17 7.60
C HIS A 75 14.51 -6.38 8.32
N PHE A 76 14.67 -5.10 8.01
CA PHE A 76 15.65 -4.21 8.64
C PHE A 76 15.23 -3.75 10.05
N ALA A 77 13.93 -3.64 10.35
CA ALA A 77 13.44 -3.14 11.63
C ALA A 77 14.05 -3.85 12.87
N PRO A 78 14.16 -5.20 12.93
CA PRO A 78 14.86 -5.87 14.02
C PRO A 78 16.36 -5.52 14.12
N GLU A 79 17.04 -5.28 13.00
CA GLU A 79 18.43 -4.79 13.01
C GLU A 79 18.49 -3.36 13.56
N TRP A 80 17.56 -2.50 13.17
CA TRP A 80 17.47 -1.13 13.67
C TRP A 80 17.21 -1.06 15.18
N GLU A 81 16.36 -1.93 15.71
CA GLU A 81 16.18 -2.08 17.16
C GLU A 81 17.47 -2.49 17.88
N ARG A 82 18.32 -3.31 17.25
CA ARG A 82 19.65 -3.64 17.82
C ARG A 82 20.59 -2.45 17.82
N VAL A 83 20.55 -1.62 16.77
CA VAL A 83 21.30 -0.35 16.74
C VAL A 83 20.84 0.56 17.88
N ALA A 84 19.53 0.70 18.08
CA ALA A 84 18.96 1.47 19.18
C ALA A 84 19.38 0.96 20.56
N ASN A 85 19.32 -0.37 20.78
CA ASN A 85 19.75 -0.98 22.04
C ASN A 85 21.25 -0.85 22.30
N PHE A 86 22.09 -0.81 21.25
CA PHE A 86 23.51 -0.58 21.39
C PHE A 86 23.81 0.83 21.93
N TYR A 87 23.10 1.84 21.43
CA TYR A 87 23.25 3.24 21.86
C TYR A 87 22.47 3.60 23.13
N ALA A 88 21.61 2.73 23.66
CA ALA A 88 20.75 3.01 24.82
C ALA A 88 21.48 3.41 26.12
N LYS A 89 22.79 3.14 26.22
CA LYS A 89 23.61 3.46 27.41
C LYS A 89 24.32 4.82 27.33
N THR A 90 24.19 5.55 26.22
CA THR A 90 24.79 6.87 26.03
C THR A 90 23.71 7.93 25.79
N ASP A 91 23.94 9.15 26.24
CA ASP A 91 23.12 10.31 25.93
C ASP A 91 23.58 11.03 24.65
N LYS A 92 24.74 10.67 24.11
CA LYS A 92 25.35 11.32 22.93
C LYS A 92 24.73 10.92 21.61
N VAL A 93 24.13 9.74 21.53
CA VAL A 93 23.54 9.20 20.30
C VAL A 93 22.12 8.76 20.58
N ARG A 94 21.17 9.26 19.79
CA ARG A 94 19.78 8.80 19.78
C ARG A 94 19.44 8.15 18.45
N VAL A 95 18.56 7.15 18.52
CA VAL A 95 18.11 6.40 17.34
C VAL A 95 16.63 6.68 17.11
N GLY A 96 16.31 7.28 15.97
CA GLY A 96 14.97 7.63 15.55
C GLY A 96 14.52 6.87 14.31
N ALA A 97 13.22 6.96 14.02
CA ALA A 97 12.64 6.45 12.79
C ALA A 97 11.51 7.35 12.28
N VAL A 98 11.43 7.54 10.96
CA VAL A 98 10.39 8.32 10.28
C VAL A 98 9.59 7.39 9.35
N ASP A 99 8.30 7.24 9.62
CA ASP A 99 7.36 6.62 8.67
C ASP A 99 7.06 7.61 7.54
N CYS A 100 7.71 7.41 6.38
CA CYS A 100 7.58 8.26 5.21
C CYS A 100 6.21 8.15 4.52
N THR A 101 5.39 7.15 4.88
CA THR A 101 4.01 7.03 4.37
C THR A 101 3.05 7.98 5.07
N LYS A 102 3.43 8.50 6.24
CA LYS A 102 2.68 9.53 7.00
C LYS A 102 3.38 10.88 7.03
N ASN A 103 4.71 10.88 6.88
CA ASN A 103 5.57 12.06 6.98
C ASN A 103 6.34 12.31 5.68
N SER A 104 5.65 12.22 4.54
CA SER A 104 6.25 12.36 3.20
C SER A 104 7.01 13.66 3.03
N GLU A 105 6.53 14.78 3.59
CA GLU A 105 7.20 16.08 3.52
C GLU A 105 8.59 16.07 4.19
N ILE A 106 8.73 15.41 5.35
CA ILE A 106 10.03 15.22 6.00
C ILE A 106 10.95 14.43 5.06
N CYS A 107 10.48 13.30 4.53
CA CYS A 107 11.30 12.44 3.69
C CYS A 107 11.68 13.08 2.35
N ASN A 108 10.81 13.93 1.79
CA ASN A 108 11.09 14.68 0.57
C ASN A 108 12.13 15.78 0.80
N ASN A 109 12.02 16.52 1.91
CA ASN A 109 13.02 17.52 2.32
C ASN A 109 14.39 16.88 2.61
N GLU A 110 14.36 15.66 3.14
CA GLU A 110 15.55 14.84 3.37
C GLU A 110 16.06 14.14 2.09
N ASN A 111 15.43 14.33 0.93
CA ASN A 111 15.83 13.70 -0.33
C ASN A 111 15.91 12.16 -0.24
N ILE A 112 14.95 11.54 0.47
CA ILE A 112 14.86 10.09 0.62
C ILE A 112 14.22 9.48 -0.64
N HIS A 113 15.06 8.96 -1.54
CA HIS A 113 14.61 8.36 -2.81
C HIS A 113 14.35 6.84 -2.76
N GLY A 114 14.49 6.23 -1.58
CA GLY A 114 14.38 4.79 -1.39
C GLY A 114 14.32 4.40 0.08
N TYR A 115 13.72 3.25 0.33
CA TYR A 115 13.49 2.70 1.67
C TYR A 115 14.13 1.31 1.83
N PRO A 116 14.66 0.99 3.02
CA PRO A 116 14.92 1.95 4.11
C PRO A 116 15.90 3.05 3.66
N GLY A 117 16.06 4.10 4.44
CA GLY A 117 17.05 5.14 4.19
C GLY A 117 17.65 5.53 5.53
N VAL A 118 18.96 5.38 5.71
CA VAL A 118 19.59 5.69 7.01
C VAL A 118 20.39 6.97 6.86
N LYS A 119 20.12 7.94 7.74
CA LYS A 119 20.96 9.14 7.85
C LYS A 119 21.45 9.35 9.28
N ILE A 120 22.55 10.11 9.37
CA ILE A 120 23.12 10.63 10.61
C ILE A 120 23.11 12.15 10.58
N HIS A 121 22.49 12.75 11.60
CA HIS A 121 22.37 14.20 11.80
C HIS A 121 23.38 14.67 12.84
N HIS A 122 23.72 15.97 12.79
CA HIS A 122 24.62 16.64 13.73
C HIS A 122 26.03 16.03 13.74
N VAL A 123 26.51 15.59 12.57
CA VAL A 123 27.89 15.15 12.36
C VAL A 123 28.45 15.82 11.09
N PRO A 124 29.26 16.90 11.23
CA PRO A 124 29.61 17.61 12.48
C PRO A 124 28.39 18.30 13.12
N ALA A 125 28.51 18.74 14.37
CA ALA A 125 27.38 19.26 15.17
C ALA A 125 26.64 20.45 14.53
N ASP A 126 27.33 21.25 13.71
CA ASP A 126 26.80 22.39 12.98
C ASP A 126 26.36 22.07 11.54
N ALA A 127 26.35 20.78 11.16
CA ALA A 127 25.96 20.35 9.83
C ALA A 127 24.49 20.67 9.54
N GLU A 128 24.26 21.54 8.56
CA GLU A 128 22.90 21.83 8.06
C GLU A 128 22.25 20.63 7.35
N LYS A 129 23.06 19.67 6.88
CA LYS A 129 22.61 18.50 6.11
C LYS A 129 23.11 17.22 6.75
N ALA A 130 22.20 16.28 6.94
CA ALA A 130 22.52 14.94 7.40
C ALA A 130 23.26 14.11 6.34
N ALA A 131 24.22 13.32 6.78
CA ALA A 131 24.94 12.39 5.93
C ALA A 131 24.13 11.11 5.73
N MET A 132 24.01 10.68 4.47
CA MET A 132 23.32 9.44 4.10
C MET A 132 24.27 8.26 4.18
N MET A 133 23.81 7.15 4.76
CA MET A 133 24.54 5.90 4.76
C MET A 133 24.73 5.39 3.33
N PRO A 134 25.94 4.96 2.93
CA PRO A 134 26.17 4.32 1.64
C PRO A 134 25.27 3.10 1.44
N ARG A 135 24.89 2.85 0.19
CA ARG A 135 24.09 1.68 -0.19
C ARG A 135 24.86 0.39 0.08
N GLY A 136 24.17 -0.64 0.56
CA GLY A 136 24.78 -1.95 0.84
C GLY A 136 24.14 -2.66 2.02
N ALA A 137 24.91 -3.56 2.65
CA ALA A 137 24.45 -4.41 3.75
C ALA A 137 23.93 -3.58 4.93
N ARG A 138 22.65 -3.77 5.25
CA ARG A 138 21.93 -3.06 6.31
C ARG A 138 21.85 -3.89 7.60
N GLY A 139 22.94 -4.55 7.96
CA GLY A 139 23.04 -5.21 9.26
C GLY A 139 23.31 -4.17 10.36
N SER A 140 22.85 -4.44 11.59
CA SER A 140 23.14 -3.59 12.75
C SER A 140 24.64 -3.25 12.89
N LYS A 141 25.52 -4.23 12.69
CA LYS A 141 26.98 -4.01 12.66
C LYS A 141 27.42 -3.01 11.60
N SER A 142 26.91 -3.14 10.38
CA SER A 142 27.30 -2.25 9.27
C SER A 142 26.87 -0.81 9.53
N VAL A 143 25.69 -0.61 10.13
CA VAL A 143 25.19 0.72 10.53
C VAL A 143 26.07 1.32 11.61
N ILE A 144 26.32 0.58 12.70
CA ILE A 144 27.12 1.04 13.83
C ILE A 144 28.55 1.37 13.40
N ASP A 145 29.19 0.46 12.66
CA ASP A 145 30.55 0.67 12.16
C ASP A 145 30.65 1.93 11.28
N TRP A 146 29.62 2.22 10.48
CA TRP A 146 29.57 3.43 9.66
C TRP A 146 29.38 4.69 10.52
N ALA A 147 28.43 4.67 11.45
CA ALA A 147 28.13 5.79 12.33
C ALA A 147 29.33 6.15 13.23
N GLU A 148 29.96 5.16 13.87
CA GLU A 148 31.13 5.38 14.73
C GLU A 148 32.31 5.96 13.95
N ARG A 149 32.60 5.44 12.75
CA ARG A 149 33.66 6.01 11.91
C ARG A 149 33.40 7.46 11.55
N LEU A 150 32.18 7.80 11.13
CA LEU A 150 31.87 9.17 10.74
C LEU A 150 31.93 10.13 11.93
N MET A 151 31.49 9.70 13.11
CA MET A 151 31.63 10.49 14.34
C MET A 151 33.11 10.68 14.70
N GLU A 152 33.92 9.63 14.64
CA GLU A 152 35.36 9.68 14.94
C GLU A 152 36.11 10.63 14.01
N GLU A 153 35.81 10.61 12.70
CA GLU A 153 36.37 11.55 11.70
C GLU A 153 36.13 13.02 12.05
N HIS A 154 35.04 13.31 12.78
CA HIS A 154 34.67 14.65 13.23
C HIS A 154 34.96 14.89 14.73
N GLY A 155 35.72 14.00 15.37
CA GLY A 155 36.13 14.14 16.78
C GLY A 155 35.00 13.91 17.80
N ILE A 156 33.88 13.33 17.39
CA ILE A 156 32.75 13.01 18.25
C ILE A 156 32.94 11.61 18.83
N LYS A 157 32.80 11.46 20.15
CA LYS A 157 32.86 10.17 20.84
C LYS A 157 31.48 9.81 21.37
N SER A 158 30.94 8.69 20.88
CA SER A 158 29.67 8.12 21.32
C SER A 158 29.68 7.64 22.78
N GLY A 159 30.85 7.23 23.28
CA GLY A 159 31.03 6.68 24.63
C GLY A 159 30.65 5.20 24.77
N VAL A 160 30.34 4.50 23.67
CA VAL A 160 30.03 3.06 23.65
C VAL A 160 31.24 2.22 23.21
N ASN A 161 31.33 0.97 23.67
CA ASN A 161 32.39 0.03 23.30
C ASN A 161 31.91 -0.93 22.20
N LEU A 162 32.64 -1.03 21.08
CA LEU A 162 32.34 -1.97 19.99
C LEU A 162 32.40 -3.45 20.41
N GLU A 163 33.13 -3.81 21.47
CA GLU A 163 33.12 -5.18 22.00
C GLU A 163 31.75 -5.56 22.60
N ASP A 164 31.00 -4.60 23.14
CA ASP A 164 29.65 -4.81 23.65
C ASP A 164 28.68 -5.21 22.52
N LEU A 165 28.91 -4.71 21.30
CA LEU A 165 28.12 -5.09 20.13
C LEU A 165 28.28 -6.58 19.82
N ALA A 166 29.50 -7.12 19.88
CA ALA A 166 29.75 -8.53 19.62
C ALA A 166 29.07 -9.44 20.68
N ALA A 167 29.01 -9.00 21.93
CA ALA A 167 28.29 -9.70 22.99
C ALA A 167 26.77 -9.65 22.80
N GLN A 168 26.22 -8.47 22.44
CA GLN A 168 24.78 -8.32 22.15
C GLN A 168 24.36 -9.18 20.96
N LEU A 169 25.10 -9.15 19.85
CA LEU A 169 24.79 -9.95 18.66
C LEU A 169 24.77 -11.46 18.92
N LYS A 170 25.57 -11.96 19.87
CA LYS A 170 25.53 -13.37 20.30
C LYS A 170 24.23 -13.72 21.03
N ASN A 171 23.72 -12.83 21.88
CA ASN A 171 22.50 -13.06 22.65
C ASN A 171 21.23 -13.03 21.78
N PHE A 172 21.24 -12.28 20.67
CA PHE A 172 20.08 -12.13 19.78
C PHE A 172 19.92 -13.22 18.71
N ARG A 173 20.91 -14.10 18.48
CA ARG A 173 20.76 -15.25 17.55
C ARG A 173 19.67 -16.25 17.98
N ASN A 174 19.11 -16.09 19.19
CA ASN A 174 18.02 -16.92 19.73
C ASN A 174 16.62 -16.30 19.61
N ALA A 175 16.48 -15.07 19.12
CA ALA A 175 15.17 -14.46 18.89
C ALA A 175 14.78 -14.62 17.41
N GLY A 176 14.22 -15.79 17.08
CA GLY A 176 13.62 -16.01 15.77
C GLY A 176 12.48 -15.01 15.55
N VAL A 177 12.52 -14.29 14.43
CA VAL A 177 11.37 -13.51 13.97
C VAL A 177 10.29 -14.51 13.60
N ALA A 178 9.20 -14.55 14.37
CA ALA A 178 8.01 -15.26 13.98
C ALA A 178 7.43 -14.56 12.74
N GLU A 179 7.69 -15.12 11.56
CA GLU A 179 6.87 -14.82 10.40
C GLU A 179 5.45 -15.27 10.73
N GLY A 180 4.54 -14.31 10.79
CA GLY A 180 3.12 -14.61 10.97
C GLY A 180 2.67 -15.48 9.81
N ASP A 181 2.28 -16.70 10.15
CA ASP A 181 1.58 -17.64 9.28
C ASP A 181 0.29 -16.97 8.81
N ASP A 182 0.29 -16.53 7.55
CA ASP A 182 -0.88 -16.07 6.84
C ASP A 182 -1.76 -17.29 6.55
N GLY A 183 -2.52 -17.69 7.58
CA GLY A 183 -3.48 -18.79 7.51
C GLY A 183 -4.30 -18.74 6.23
N GLU A 184 -4.26 -19.85 5.50
CA GLU A 184 -4.85 -20.05 4.19
C GLU A 184 -6.39 -20.05 4.32
N LEU A 185 -7.00 -18.86 4.20
CA LEU A 185 -8.42 -18.79 3.91
C LEU A 185 -8.61 -19.20 2.45
N ILE A 186 -9.18 -20.39 2.24
CA ILE A 186 -9.56 -20.89 0.91
C ILE A 186 -10.71 -20.02 0.39
N PHE A 187 -10.36 -18.86 -0.18
CA PHE A 187 -11.29 -18.05 -0.95
C PHE A 187 -11.25 -18.50 -2.40
N ASN A 188 -12.42 -18.64 -3.01
CA ASN A 188 -12.49 -18.76 -4.46
C ASN A 188 -12.03 -17.43 -5.08
N ASP A 189 -10.82 -17.41 -5.64
CA ASP A 189 -10.22 -16.24 -6.28
C ASP A 189 -11.06 -15.63 -7.39
N GLN A 190 -11.90 -16.43 -8.03
CA GLN A 190 -12.78 -16.00 -9.11
C GLN A 190 -14.17 -15.61 -8.60
N SER A 191 -14.41 -15.67 -7.29
CA SER A 191 -15.66 -15.20 -6.70
C SER A 191 -15.83 -13.70 -6.93
N LEU A 192 -17.08 -13.29 -7.10
CA LEU A 192 -17.44 -11.89 -7.28
C LEU A 192 -17.02 -11.01 -6.08
N GLU A 193 -17.04 -11.57 -4.87
CA GLU A 193 -16.55 -10.91 -3.66
C GLU A 193 -15.05 -10.59 -3.75
N MET A 194 -14.23 -11.56 -4.19
CA MET A 194 -12.80 -11.34 -4.38
C MET A 194 -12.51 -10.33 -5.48
N LYS A 195 -13.28 -10.33 -6.57
CA LYS A 195 -13.18 -9.32 -7.63
C LYS A 195 -13.48 -7.92 -7.11
N TYR A 196 -14.54 -7.76 -6.30
CA TYR A 196 -14.88 -6.50 -5.64
C TYR A 196 -13.75 -6.01 -4.72
N LYS A 197 -13.20 -6.90 -3.86
CA LYS A 197 -12.09 -6.56 -2.96
C LYS A 197 -10.84 -6.15 -3.73
N ARG A 198 -10.51 -6.85 -4.83
CA ARG A 198 -9.37 -6.50 -5.70
C ARG A 198 -9.56 -5.15 -6.37
N LEU A 199 -10.76 -4.84 -6.86
CA LEU A 199 -11.06 -3.52 -7.43
C LEU A 199 -10.84 -2.42 -6.40
N HIS A 200 -11.39 -2.61 -5.18
CA HIS A 200 -11.21 -1.67 -4.08
C HIS A 200 -9.71 -1.45 -3.75
N ASP A 201 -8.96 -2.53 -3.60
CA ASP A 201 -7.54 -2.49 -3.24
C ASP A 201 -6.66 -1.90 -4.36
N ALA A 202 -7.01 -2.15 -5.62
CA ALA A 202 -6.38 -1.51 -6.76
C ALA A 202 -6.61 0.01 -6.76
N GLY A 203 -7.79 0.48 -6.34
CA GLY A 203 -8.08 1.90 -6.23
C GLY A 203 -7.27 2.60 -5.14
N ILE A 204 -7.18 1.97 -3.96
CA ILE A 204 -6.31 2.44 -2.87
C ILE A 204 -4.85 2.52 -3.35
N ALA A 205 -4.35 1.46 -4.00
CA ALA A 205 -2.98 1.44 -4.50
C ALA A 205 -2.73 2.50 -5.58
N ALA A 206 -3.71 2.72 -6.49
CA ALA A 206 -3.62 3.76 -7.51
C ALA A 206 -3.44 5.14 -6.86
N VAL A 207 -4.25 5.49 -5.85
CA VAL A 207 -4.12 6.77 -5.14
C VAL A 207 -2.77 6.90 -4.44
N SER A 208 -2.29 5.85 -3.79
CA SER A 208 -0.94 5.85 -3.18
C SER A 208 0.17 6.18 -4.19
N THR A 209 0.05 5.76 -5.46
CA THR A 209 1.10 6.01 -6.47
C THR A 209 1.35 7.49 -6.70
N PHE A 210 0.29 8.32 -6.68
CA PHE A 210 0.37 9.73 -7.00
C PHE A 210 0.20 10.64 -5.78
N GLN A 211 -0.27 10.13 -4.65
CA GLN A 211 -0.22 10.82 -3.36
C GLN A 211 1.18 10.76 -2.73
N ASN A 212 1.82 9.58 -2.76
CA ASN A 212 3.10 9.34 -2.08
C ASN A 212 4.26 9.07 -3.04
N GLY A 213 4.01 8.37 -4.15
CA GLY A 213 5.08 7.94 -5.05
C GLY A 213 5.72 9.06 -5.88
N PHE A 214 4.92 9.96 -6.46
CA PHE A 214 5.42 10.99 -7.40
C PHE A 214 6.49 11.91 -6.81
N PHE A 215 6.34 12.22 -5.52
CA PHE A 215 7.23 13.12 -4.80
C PHE A 215 8.29 12.38 -3.98
N LEU A 216 8.47 11.07 -4.15
CA LEU A 216 9.48 10.30 -3.41
C LEU A 216 10.89 10.93 -3.53
N GLY A 217 11.33 11.56 -2.43
CA GLY A 217 12.61 12.24 -2.32
C GLY A 217 12.71 13.57 -3.09
N ALA A 218 11.59 14.15 -3.52
CA ALA A 218 11.56 15.40 -4.27
C ALA A 218 10.37 16.27 -3.87
N ASN A 219 10.55 17.59 -3.87
CA ASN A 219 9.46 18.54 -3.58
C ASN A 219 8.79 19.11 -4.82
N VAL A 220 9.31 18.78 -6.01
CA VAL A 220 8.83 19.25 -7.30
C VAL A 220 8.73 18.06 -8.26
N LEU A 221 7.61 17.98 -8.97
CA LEU A 221 7.38 17.06 -10.08
C LEU A 221 7.47 17.86 -11.39
N GLU A 222 8.59 17.67 -12.10
CA GLU A 222 8.91 18.34 -13.37
C GLU A 222 9.78 17.45 -14.26
N GLY A 223 10.05 17.89 -15.50
CA GLY A 223 10.96 17.22 -16.43
C GLY A 223 10.60 15.75 -16.70
N GLU A 224 11.61 14.86 -16.76
CA GLU A 224 11.41 13.43 -17.00
C GLU A 224 10.47 12.79 -15.96
N ARG A 225 10.55 13.20 -14.69
CA ARG A 225 9.64 12.68 -13.65
C ARG A 225 8.20 13.06 -13.94
N TYR A 226 7.92 14.31 -14.35
CA TYR A 226 6.57 14.71 -14.76
C TYR A 226 6.06 13.88 -15.94
N GLU A 227 6.88 13.67 -16.97
CA GLU A 227 6.48 12.88 -18.15
C GLU A 227 6.17 11.42 -17.79
N VAL A 228 6.98 10.81 -16.91
CA VAL A 228 6.72 9.44 -16.42
C VAL A 228 5.46 9.38 -15.55
N ALA A 229 5.25 10.37 -14.67
CA ALA A 229 4.05 10.47 -13.87
C ALA A 229 2.80 10.63 -14.75
N LEU A 230 2.88 11.46 -15.79
CA LEU A 230 1.80 11.67 -16.74
C LEU A 230 1.48 10.38 -17.51
N MET A 231 2.51 9.67 -18.00
CA MET A 231 2.33 8.38 -18.67
C MET A 231 1.66 7.36 -17.74
N TRP A 232 2.05 7.31 -16.46
CA TRP A 232 1.41 6.45 -15.46
C TRP A 232 -0.07 6.80 -15.27
N MET A 233 -0.39 8.09 -15.11
CA MET A 233 -1.78 8.54 -14.95
C MET A 233 -2.64 8.26 -16.19
N GLU A 234 -2.08 8.44 -17.39
CA GLU A 234 -2.76 8.11 -18.65
C GLU A 234 -2.98 6.60 -18.80
N ALA A 235 -2.03 5.77 -18.37
CA ALA A 235 -2.19 4.31 -18.36
C ALA A 235 -3.38 3.91 -17.48
N LEU A 236 -3.46 4.46 -16.26
CA LEU A 236 -4.61 4.24 -15.37
C LEU A 236 -5.91 4.74 -16.01
N ALA A 237 -5.94 5.94 -16.57
CA ALA A 237 -7.12 6.46 -17.26
C ALA A 237 -7.55 5.62 -18.46
N ALA A 238 -6.64 4.88 -19.10
CA ALA A 238 -6.93 4.04 -20.25
C ALA A 238 -7.37 2.60 -19.87
N SER A 239 -6.89 2.07 -18.75
CA SER A 239 -6.96 0.64 -18.44
C SER A 239 -7.51 0.29 -17.07
N PHE A 240 -7.74 1.26 -16.18
CA PHE A 240 -8.33 0.96 -14.88
C PHE A 240 -9.73 0.34 -15.05
N PRO A 241 -10.13 -0.65 -14.23
CA PRO A 241 -11.42 -1.29 -14.37
C PRO A 241 -12.58 -0.31 -14.23
N MET A 242 -13.62 -0.54 -15.06
CA MET A 242 -14.82 0.27 -15.20
C MET A 242 -14.62 1.63 -15.87
N GLU A 243 -15.53 1.94 -16.79
CA GLU A 243 -15.48 3.17 -17.59
C GLU A 243 -15.61 4.45 -16.73
N LYS A 244 -16.43 4.43 -15.68
CA LYS A 244 -16.60 5.59 -14.79
C LYS A 244 -15.31 5.94 -14.04
N ASN A 245 -14.57 4.94 -13.57
CA ASN A 245 -13.30 5.15 -12.89
C ASN A 245 -12.25 5.74 -13.84
N ARG A 246 -12.20 5.22 -15.08
CA ARG A 246 -11.36 5.78 -16.15
C ARG A 246 -11.66 7.24 -16.45
N GLN A 247 -12.94 7.62 -16.53
CA GLN A 247 -13.34 9.02 -16.75
C GLN A 247 -12.91 9.93 -15.60
N VAL A 248 -13.03 9.45 -14.35
CA VAL A 248 -12.56 10.20 -13.18
C VAL A 248 -11.04 10.37 -13.21
N LEU A 249 -10.28 9.32 -13.53
CA LEU A 249 -8.82 9.40 -13.69
C LEU A 249 -8.41 10.31 -14.85
N ALA A 250 -9.14 10.29 -15.96
CA ALA A 250 -8.91 11.18 -17.11
C ALA A 250 -9.10 12.66 -16.74
N SER A 251 -10.02 12.98 -15.81
CA SER A 251 -10.17 14.35 -15.30
C SER A 251 -8.96 14.81 -14.48
N LEU A 252 -8.29 13.89 -13.78
CA LEU A 252 -7.04 14.17 -13.08
C LEU A 252 -5.90 14.38 -14.07
N VAL A 253 -5.80 13.54 -15.11
CA VAL A 253 -4.84 13.72 -16.22
C VAL A 253 -5.02 15.11 -16.87
N ALA A 254 -6.26 15.50 -17.16
CA ALA A 254 -6.54 16.82 -17.74
C ALA A 254 -6.11 17.97 -16.82
N SER A 255 -6.34 17.83 -15.51
CA SER A 255 -5.92 18.82 -14.50
C SER A 255 -4.39 18.85 -14.35
N MET A 256 -3.73 17.71 -14.38
CA MET A 256 -2.27 17.60 -14.32
C MET A 256 -1.62 18.30 -15.51
N LYS A 257 -2.18 18.18 -16.72
CA LYS A 257 -1.67 18.79 -17.96
C LYS A 257 -1.73 20.32 -17.99
N THR A 258 -2.36 20.99 -17.02
CA THR A 258 -2.39 22.46 -16.97
C THR A 258 -1.03 23.06 -16.57
N SER A 259 -0.14 22.26 -16.00
CA SER A 259 1.24 22.63 -15.69
C SER A 259 2.16 21.42 -15.89
N ASN A 260 3.36 21.64 -16.40
CA ASN A 260 4.42 20.62 -16.44
C ASN A 260 5.37 20.70 -15.22
N HIS A 261 5.02 21.55 -14.25
CA HIS A 261 5.75 21.78 -13.02
C HIS A 261 4.78 21.85 -11.84
N TRP A 262 4.91 20.91 -10.90
CA TRP A 262 4.07 20.84 -9.71
C TRP A 262 4.94 20.78 -8.45
N ASN A 263 4.90 21.79 -7.60
CA ASN A 263 5.43 21.64 -6.25
C ASN A 263 4.47 20.78 -5.40
N TYR A 264 4.98 20.21 -4.32
CA TYR A 264 4.24 19.28 -3.49
C TYR A 264 2.96 19.87 -2.88
N ALA A 265 2.98 21.15 -2.48
CA ALA A 265 1.83 21.83 -1.89
C ALA A 265 0.69 22.01 -2.91
N ASP A 266 1.01 22.50 -4.11
CA ASP A 266 0.05 22.69 -5.20
C ASP A 266 -0.53 21.37 -5.68
N TRP A 267 0.31 20.33 -5.77
CA TRP A 267 -0.14 18.98 -6.09
C TRP A 267 -1.13 18.44 -5.06
N LYS A 268 -0.84 18.58 -3.76
CA LYS A 268 -1.77 18.20 -2.68
C LYS A 268 -3.12 18.92 -2.81
N MET A 269 -3.11 20.22 -3.15
CA MET A 269 -4.35 20.98 -3.37
C MET A 269 -5.15 20.46 -4.57
N LEU A 270 -4.47 20.19 -5.70
CA LEU A 270 -5.08 19.62 -6.90
C LEU A 270 -5.70 18.25 -6.60
N LEU A 271 -4.97 17.37 -5.92
CA LEU A 271 -5.47 16.05 -5.52
C LEU A 271 -6.69 16.15 -4.59
N ARG A 272 -6.66 17.04 -3.59
CA ARG A 272 -7.79 17.26 -2.68
C ARG A 272 -9.05 17.66 -3.46
N LYS A 273 -8.95 18.63 -4.37
CA LYS A 273 -10.07 19.08 -5.20
C LYS A 273 -10.59 17.99 -6.13
N TRP A 274 -9.68 17.22 -6.75
CA TRP A 274 -10.08 16.09 -7.59
C TRP A 274 -10.80 15.01 -6.77
N LYS A 275 -10.32 14.68 -5.56
CA LYS A 275 -10.91 13.69 -4.67
C LYS A 275 -12.34 14.02 -4.27
N GLU A 276 -12.70 15.29 -4.09
CA GLU A 276 -14.09 15.72 -3.82
C GLU A 276 -15.08 15.33 -4.94
N THR A 277 -14.58 15.26 -6.18
CA THR A 277 -15.36 14.80 -7.34
C THR A 277 -15.27 13.29 -7.50
N ALA A 278 -14.07 12.72 -7.33
CA ALA A 278 -13.82 11.29 -7.46
C ALA A 278 -14.66 10.49 -6.46
N SER A 279 -14.74 10.93 -5.20
CA SER A 279 -15.52 10.25 -4.15
C SER A 279 -16.98 10.01 -4.55
N LYS A 280 -17.57 10.93 -5.34
CA LYS A 280 -18.98 10.89 -5.77
C LYS A 280 -19.22 10.17 -7.09
N LYS A 281 -18.19 10.04 -7.93
CA LYS A 281 -18.31 9.56 -9.32
C LYS A 281 -17.63 8.22 -9.59
N THR A 282 -16.77 7.78 -8.68
CA THR A 282 -16.10 6.48 -8.76
C THR A 282 -17.02 5.36 -8.35
N PHE A 283 -16.65 4.16 -8.76
CA PHE A 283 -17.29 2.96 -8.32
C PHE A 283 -16.26 1.86 -7.97
N PRO A 284 -16.33 1.22 -6.79
CA PRO A 284 -17.22 1.53 -5.67
C PRO A 284 -17.12 2.99 -5.22
N VAL A 285 -18.17 3.50 -4.57
CA VAL A 285 -18.15 4.89 -4.09
C VAL A 285 -16.94 5.06 -3.17
N ASN A 286 -16.27 6.21 -3.27
CA ASN A 286 -15.05 6.52 -2.52
C ASN A 286 -13.81 5.67 -2.87
N LEU A 287 -13.79 4.99 -4.02
CA LEU A 287 -12.65 4.17 -4.44
C LEU A 287 -11.29 4.90 -4.39
N PHE A 288 -11.30 6.22 -4.66
CA PHE A 288 -10.09 7.05 -4.69
C PHE A 288 -9.98 8.07 -3.53
N GLU A 289 -10.71 7.90 -2.42
CA GLU A 289 -10.82 8.92 -1.36
C GLU A 289 -9.53 9.09 -0.53
N SER A 290 -8.91 8.03 -0.04
CA SER A 290 -7.60 8.11 0.65
C SER A 290 -6.97 6.73 0.72
N SER A 291 -5.66 6.64 0.49
CA SER A 291 -4.91 5.40 0.64
C SER A 291 -4.25 5.22 2.01
N GLU A 292 -4.30 6.25 2.86
CA GLU A 292 -3.59 6.29 4.15
C GLU A 292 -4.51 5.98 5.35
N ASP A 293 -5.83 6.22 5.21
CA ASP A 293 -6.80 6.11 6.31
C ASP A 293 -7.79 4.95 6.17
N LYS A 294 -7.82 4.26 5.03
CA LYS A 294 -8.74 3.13 4.79
C LYS A 294 -7.98 1.81 4.73
N SER A 295 -8.51 0.82 5.44
CA SER A 295 -8.03 -0.55 5.36
C SER A 295 -8.30 -1.12 3.97
N TYR A 296 -7.26 -1.71 3.38
CA TYR A 296 -7.42 -2.65 2.27
C TYR A 296 -8.50 -3.71 2.62
N ALA A 297 -9.30 -4.09 1.63
CA ALA A 297 -10.40 -5.03 1.77
C ALA A 297 -9.93 -6.49 1.76
N PHE A 298 -8.83 -6.79 1.07
CA PHE A 298 -8.18 -8.11 1.06
C PHE A 298 -6.69 -8.03 1.38
N CYS A 299 -5.99 -7.09 0.74
CA CYS A 299 -4.58 -6.88 0.95
C CYS A 299 -4.27 -6.44 2.37
N LYS A 300 -3.02 -6.67 2.81
CA LYS A 300 -2.52 -6.19 4.11
C LYS A 300 -1.46 -5.09 3.97
N THR A 301 -0.93 -4.92 2.75
CA THR A 301 0.17 -4.00 2.46
C THR A 301 -0.06 -3.30 1.13
N TYR A 302 0.59 -2.15 0.97
CA TYR A 302 0.62 -1.42 -0.30
C TYR A 302 1.18 -2.28 -1.44
N THR A 303 2.19 -3.11 -1.20
CA THR A 303 2.77 -3.98 -2.23
C THR A 303 1.77 -5.02 -2.76
N CYS A 304 0.92 -5.59 -1.90
CA CYS A 304 -0.18 -6.45 -2.33
C CYS A 304 -1.18 -5.67 -3.19
N GLY A 305 -1.57 -4.46 -2.77
CA GLY A 305 -2.47 -3.60 -3.53
C GLY A 305 -1.89 -3.19 -4.88
N LEU A 306 -0.58 -2.92 -4.94
CA LEU A 306 0.11 -2.52 -6.16
C LEU A 306 0.20 -3.68 -7.17
N TRP A 307 0.49 -4.91 -6.71
CA TRP A 307 0.38 -6.10 -7.56
C TRP A 307 -1.06 -6.30 -8.05
N THR A 308 -2.04 -6.12 -7.17
CA THR A 308 -3.46 -6.19 -7.53
C THR A 308 -3.80 -5.16 -8.61
N LEU A 309 -3.32 -3.93 -8.49
CA LEU A 309 -3.47 -2.89 -9.50
C LEU A 309 -2.81 -3.29 -10.83
N PHE A 310 -1.57 -3.75 -10.81
CA PHE A 310 -0.86 -4.16 -12.02
C PHE A 310 -1.57 -5.28 -12.76
N HIS A 311 -2.05 -6.31 -12.05
CA HIS A 311 -2.87 -7.37 -12.65
C HIS A 311 -4.17 -6.81 -13.23
N SER A 312 -4.90 -5.98 -12.49
CA SER A 312 -6.17 -5.37 -12.95
C SER A 312 -6.03 -4.58 -14.25
N ILE A 313 -4.97 -3.77 -14.38
CA ILE A 313 -4.77 -2.94 -15.58
C ILE A 313 -4.18 -3.69 -16.77
N THR A 314 -3.51 -4.83 -16.54
CA THR A 314 -2.87 -5.61 -17.60
C THR A 314 -3.80 -6.63 -18.23
N VAL A 315 -4.84 -7.09 -17.53
CA VAL A 315 -5.91 -7.93 -18.10
C VAL A 315 -7.01 -7.12 -18.79
N SER A 316 -7.03 -5.80 -18.59
CA SER A 316 -8.10 -4.95 -19.08
C SER A 316 -8.07 -4.79 -20.60
N GLU A 317 -9.19 -5.02 -21.25
CA GLU A 317 -9.37 -4.69 -22.67
C GLU A 317 -9.43 -3.17 -22.85
N VAL A 318 -8.36 -2.59 -23.40
CA VAL A 318 -8.37 -1.18 -23.80
C VAL A 318 -9.22 -1.03 -25.06
N LYS A 319 -10.49 -0.70 -24.88
CA LYS A 319 -11.42 -0.49 -26.00
C LYS A 319 -10.99 0.73 -26.83
N VAL A 320 -10.75 0.52 -28.12
CA VAL A 320 -10.56 1.60 -29.10
C VAL A 320 -11.91 2.30 -29.31
N SER A 321 -12.12 3.44 -28.63
CA SER A 321 -13.29 4.27 -28.93
C SER A 321 -13.15 4.83 -30.35
N LYS A 322 -14.05 4.43 -31.27
CA LYS A 322 -14.13 4.96 -32.64
C LYS A 322 -14.35 6.49 -32.71
N LYS A 323 -14.66 7.14 -31.56
CA LYS A 323 -14.86 8.58 -31.43
C LYS A 323 -13.66 9.32 -30.82
N SER A 324 -12.62 8.62 -30.38
CA SER A 324 -11.44 9.25 -29.78
C SER A 324 -10.42 9.65 -30.85
N LEU A 325 -9.95 10.90 -30.82
CA LEU A 325 -8.85 11.39 -31.67
C LEU A 325 -7.47 10.94 -31.17
N THR A 326 -7.39 10.23 -30.03
CA THR A 326 -6.15 9.69 -29.48
C THR A 326 -5.94 8.24 -29.92
N GLN A 327 -4.69 7.89 -30.25
CA GLN A 327 -4.27 6.51 -30.50
C GLN A 327 -4.65 5.64 -29.29
N PRO A 328 -5.26 4.46 -29.48
CA PRO A 328 -5.60 3.58 -28.38
C PRO A 328 -4.34 3.11 -27.64
N TRP A 329 -4.45 2.95 -26.33
CA TRP A 329 -3.36 2.40 -25.53
C TRP A 329 -3.14 0.94 -25.90
N LYS A 330 -1.90 0.62 -26.27
CA LYS A 330 -1.49 -0.76 -26.53
C LYS A 330 -1.17 -1.47 -25.20
N PRO A 331 -1.41 -2.78 -25.07
CA PRO A 331 -1.03 -3.55 -23.89
C PRO A 331 0.43 -3.36 -23.48
N SER A 332 1.38 -3.42 -24.43
CA SER A 332 2.81 -3.20 -24.17
C SER A 332 3.12 -1.82 -23.57
N ARG A 333 2.32 -0.80 -23.90
CA ARG A 333 2.44 0.55 -23.34
C ARG A 333 2.02 0.61 -21.87
N ILE A 334 1.08 -0.23 -21.44
CA ILE A 334 0.69 -0.38 -20.02
C ILE A 334 1.87 -0.97 -19.25
N MET A 335 2.50 -2.02 -19.77
CA MET A 335 3.73 -2.58 -19.17
C MET A 335 4.82 -1.51 -19.09
N ALA A 336 5.05 -0.74 -20.16
CA ALA A 336 6.04 0.34 -20.17
C ALA A 336 5.75 1.37 -19.07
N ALA A 337 4.49 1.74 -18.86
CA ALA A 337 4.07 2.63 -17.78
C ALA A 337 4.33 2.03 -16.39
N ILE A 338 4.00 0.74 -16.17
CA ILE A 338 4.31 0.02 -14.93
C ILE A 338 5.82 0.06 -14.66
N ARG A 339 6.62 -0.29 -15.66
CA ARG A 339 8.08 -0.33 -15.54
C ARG A 339 8.66 1.03 -15.21
N LEU A 340 8.23 2.09 -15.89
CA LEU A 340 8.71 3.44 -15.64
C LEU A 340 8.23 3.98 -14.29
N TYR A 341 7.02 3.64 -13.86
CA TYR A 341 6.55 3.93 -12.51
C TYR A 341 7.45 3.27 -11.46
N VAL A 342 7.72 1.97 -11.59
CA VAL A 342 8.59 1.24 -10.65
C VAL A 342 9.99 1.86 -10.62
N LYS A 343 10.57 2.17 -11.79
CA LYS A 343 11.89 2.81 -11.91
C LYS A 343 11.97 4.15 -11.17
N ASN A 344 10.93 4.97 -11.22
CA ASN A 344 11.03 6.39 -10.80
C ASN A 344 10.37 6.70 -9.45
N PHE A 345 9.37 5.91 -9.05
CA PHE A 345 8.46 6.26 -7.95
C PHE A 345 8.26 5.15 -6.92
N PHE A 346 8.65 3.91 -7.21
CA PHE A 346 8.52 2.85 -6.22
C PHE A 346 9.64 2.91 -5.18
N GLY A 347 9.25 3.00 -3.91
CA GLY A 347 10.15 3.33 -2.80
C GLY A 347 11.03 2.19 -2.29
N CYS A 348 10.66 0.92 -2.44
CA CYS A 348 11.54 -0.17 -2.05
C CYS A 348 12.69 -0.30 -3.04
N GLU A 349 13.91 0.11 -2.66
CA GLU A 349 15.04 0.20 -3.58
C GLU A 349 15.47 -1.18 -4.10
N GLU A 350 15.65 -2.16 -3.23
CA GLU A 350 16.05 -3.53 -3.64
C GLU A 350 14.96 -4.21 -4.48
N CYS A 351 13.68 -3.98 -4.15
CA CYS A 351 12.56 -4.48 -4.96
C CYS A 351 12.58 -3.86 -6.37
N ARG A 352 12.84 -2.56 -6.46
CA ARG A 352 12.95 -1.81 -7.71
C ARG A 352 14.10 -2.34 -8.54
N GLU A 353 15.28 -2.54 -7.96
CA GLU A 353 16.44 -3.10 -8.66
C GLU A 353 16.17 -4.50 -9.24
N HIS A 354 15.60 -5.40 -8.44
CA HIS A 354 15.20 -6.73 -8.92
C HIS A 354 14.16 -6.65 -10.06
N PHE A 355 13.17 -5.77 -9.93
CA PHE A 355 12.15 -5.57 -10.96
C PHE A 355 12.78 -5.07 -12.26
N MET A 356 13.66 -4.06 -12.19
CA MET A 356 14.31 -3.49 -13.37
C MET A 356 15.25 -4.48 -14.05
N SER A 357 16.00 -5.28 -13.27
CA SER A 357 16.87 -6.34 -13.78
C SER A 357 16.07 -7.42 -14.52
N SER A 358 14.91 -7.79 -14.00
CA SER A 358 14.03 -8.79 -14.62
C SER A 358 13.25 -8.26 -15.84
N ASN A 359 13.20 -6.94 -16.02
CA ASN A 359 12.39 -6.27 -17.04
C ASN A 359 13.23 -5.26 -17.83
N PRO A 360 14.25 -5.70 -18.59
CA PRO A 360 14.97 -4.82 -19.51
C PRO A 360 14.05 -4.32 -20.62
N GLU A 361 14.47 -3.27 -21.35
CA GLU A 361 13.66 -2.68 -22.43
C GLU A 361 13.37 -3.66 -23.58
N SER A 362 14.20 -4.70 -23.76
CA SER A 362 13.92 -5.76 -24.74
C SER A 362 12.59 -6.46 -24.48
N VAL A 363 12.23 -6.69 -23.22
CA VAL A 363 10.94 -7.31 -22.86
C VAL A 363 9.76 -6.46 -23.35
N ILE A 364 9.87 -5.14 -23.36
CA ILE A 364 8.82 -4.26 -23.90
C ILE A 364 8.66 -4.47 -25.40
N LYS A 365 9.79 -4.56 -26.12
CA LYS A 365 9.79 -4.75 -27.58
C LYS A 365 9.18 -6.11 -27.94
N ASP A 366 9.51 -7.15 -27.18
CA ASP A 366 8.97 -8.49 -27.38
C ASP A 366 7.45 -8.51 -27.15
N LEU A 367 6.97 -7.87 -26.08
CA LEU A 367 5.54 -7.75 -25.80
C LEU A 367 4.80 -6.91 -26.85
N ALA A 368 5.44 -5.86 -27.39
CA ALA A 368 4.84 -5.01 -28.41
C ALA A 368 4.59 -5.74 -29.74
N ALA A 369 5.32 -6.83 -30.02
CA ALA A 369 5.07 -7.67 -31.19
C ALA A 369 3.69 -8.36 -31.13
N SER A 370 3.17 -8.61 -29.93
CA SER A 370 1.88 -9.26 -29.68
C SER A 370 0.75 -8.27 -29.37
N ASP A 371 0.96 -6.96 -29.50
CA ASP A 371 -0.08 -5.96 -29.22
C ASP A 371 -1.36 -6.15 -30.05
N GLY A 372 -1.24 -6.76 -31.23
CA GLY A 372 -2.38 -7.08 -32.10
C GLY A 372 -3.29 -8.19 -31.57
N GLU A 373 -2.83 -8.97 -30.60
CA GLU A 373 -3.55 -10.09 -29.97
C GLU A 373 -4.27 -9.68 -28.68
N GLY A 374 -4.24 -8.38 -28.34
CA GLY A 374 -4.84 -7.86 -27.11
C GLY A 374 -3.96 -8.10 -25.88
N PRO A 375 -4.54 -8.17 -24.66
CA PRO A 375 -3.78 -8.15 -23.41
C PRO A 375 -3.05 -9.46 -23.09
N HIS A 376 -3.25 -10.53 -23.86
CA HIS A 376 -2.80 -11.90 -23.55
C HIS A 376 -1.32 -11.97 -23.14
N ALA A 377 -0.42 -11.45 -23.98
CA ALA A 377 1.02 -11.50 -23.72
C ALA A 377 1.42 -10.72 -22.45
N VAL A 378 0.77 -9.58 -22.19
CA VAL A 378 1.06 -8.74 -21.01
C VAL A 378 0.46 -9.34 -19.73
N ALA A 379 -0.73 -9.96 -19.81
CA ALA A 379 -1.34 -10.71 -18.72
C ALA A 379 -0.46 -11.92 -18.32
N MET A 380 0.08 -12.65 -19.31
CA MET A 380 1.01 -13.74 -19.05
C MET A 380 2.32 -13.24 -18.43
N TRP A 381 2.85 -12.11 -18.92
CA TRP A 381 4.06 -11.49 -18.38
C TRP A 381 3.92 -11.11 -16.90
N ILE A 382 2.85 -10.38 -16.52
CA ILE A 382 2.68 -9.93 -15.14
C ILE A 382 2.49 -11.12 -14.19
N TRP A 383 1.79 -12.17 -14.65
CA TRP A 383 1.62 -13.43 -13.91
C TRP A 383 2.97 -14.11 -13.65
N LYS A 384 3.79 -14.26 -14.69
CA LYS A 384 5.11 -14.90 -14.59
C LYS A 384 6.04 -14.10 -13.70
N MET A 385 6.01 -12.77 -13.82
CA MET A 385 6.80 -11.87 -12.98
C MET A 385 6.41 -12.02 -11.49
N HIS A 386 5.12 -11.98 -11.18
CA HIS A 386 4.65 -12.10 -9.79
C HIS A 386 5.01 -13.47 -9.19
N ASN A 387 4.86 -14.55 -9.96
CA ASN A 387 5.25 -15.88 -9.49
C ASN A 387 6.76 -16.07 -9.34
N THR A 388 7.57 -15.38 -10.15
CA THR A 388 9.03 -15.34 -9.98
C THR A 388 9.39 -14.71 -8.63
N VAL A 389 8.70 -13.62 -8.25
CA VAL A 389 8.84 -13.01 -6.92
C VAL A 389 8.36 -13.98 -5.83
N ASN A 390 7.22 -14.64 -6.00
CA ASN A 390 6.74 -15.63 -5.03
C ASN A 390 7.77 -16.73 -4.79
N LYS A 391 8.38 -17.26 -5.87
CA LYS A 391 9.43 -18.27 -5.78
C LYS A 391 10.64 -17.76 -5.00
N ALA A 392 11.11 -16.54 -5.28
CA ALA A 392 12.23 -15.92 -4.57
C ALA A 392 11.94 -15.71 -3.07
N LEU A 393 10.69 -15.37 -2.75
CA LEU A 393 10.21 -15.18 -1.38
C LEU A 393 9.70 -16.47 -0.70
N LYS A 394 9.88 -17.64 -1.34
CA LYS A 394 9.40 -18.94 -0.86
C LYS A 394 7.89 -18.98 -0.55
N ARG A 395 7.11 -18.21 -1.31
CA ARG A 395 5.64 -18.18 -1.27
C ARG A 395 5.05 -19.17 -2.27
N GLN A 396 3.79 -19.59 -2.02
CA GLN A 396 3.06 -20.48 -2.92
C GLN A 396 2.94 -19.87 -4.32
N GLN A 397 2.95 -20.73 -5.34
CA GLN A 397 2.71 -20.31 -6.72
C GLN A 397 1.20 -20.17 -6.95
N TRP A 398 0.82 -19.17 -7.74
CA TRP A 398 -0.57 -18.81 -8.00
C TRP A 398 -0.90 -18.89 -9.50
N PRO A 399 -2.05 -19.46 -9.92
CA PRO A 399 -3.00 -20.21 -9.08
C PRO A 399 -2.38 -21.49 -8.49
N SER A 400 -2.99 -22.03 -7.44
CA SER A 400 -2.61 -23.36 -6.98
C SER A 400 -3.06 -24.43 -7.99
N LYS A 401 -2.46 -25.63 -7.95
CA LYS A 401 -2.94 -26.77 -8.76
C LYS A 401 -4.39 -27.14 -8.48
N ILE A 402 -4.86 -26.89 -7.25
CA ILE A 402 -6.24 -27.16 -6.86
C ILE A 402 -7.18 -26.13 -7.51
N ALA A 403 -6.77 -24.86 -7.54
CA ALA A 403 -7.58 -23.78 -8.09
C ALA A 403 -7.63 -23.81 -9.63
N CYS A 404 -6.53 -24.22 -10.29
CA CYS A 404 -6.49 -24.40 -11.73
C CYS A 404 -5.69 -25.65 -12.12
N PRO A 405 -6.31 -26.85 -12.10
CA PRO A 405 -5.61 -28.09 -12.47
C PRO A 405 -5.17 -28.07 -13.93
N VAL A 406 -6.00 -27.50 -14.81
CA VAL A 406 -5.73 -27.38 -16.26
C VAL A 406 -4.62 -26.38 -16.60
N CYS A 407 -4.17 -25.54 -15.66
CA CYS A 407 -3.09 -24.59 -15.90
C CYS A 407 -1.71 -25.26 -15.98
N TYR A 408 -1.57 -26.49 -15.47
CA TYR A 408 -0.30 -27.17 -15.28
C TYR A 408 -0.30 -28.55 -15.94
N VAL A 409 0.88 -28.99 -16.40
CA VAL A 409 1.05 -30.36 -16.90
C VAL A 409 0.93 -31.37 -15.75
N GLU A 410 0.10 -32.40 -15.92
CA GLU A 410 -0.10 -33.48 -14.96
C GLU A 410 1.05 -34.50 -15.02
N ASN A 411 2.10 -34.27 -14.23
CA ASN A 411 3.26 -35.16 -14.17
C ASN A 411 3.72 -35.51 -12.74
N GLY A 412 2.91 -35.19 -11.71
CA GLY A 412 3.26 -35.42 -10.30
C GLY A 412 4.31 -34.49 -9.70
N GLU A 413 5.00 -33.67 -10.51
CA GLU A 413 6.07 -32.78 -10.06
C GLU A 413 5.54 -31.48 -9.43
N PRO A 414 6.31 -30.78 -8.56
CA PRO A 414 5.95 -29.46 -8.06
C PRO A 414 5.71 -28.44 -9.18
N ILE A 415 4.88 -27.41 -8.91
CA ILE A 415 4.62 -26.31 -9.84
C ILE A 415 5.95 -25.67 -10.28
N SER A 416 6.06 -25.37 -11.58
CA SER A 416 7.23 -24.73 -12.16
C SER A 416 6.84 -23.65 -13.15
N LEU A 417 7.71 -22.64 -13.28
CA LEU A 417 7.57 -21.54 -14.24
C LEU A 417 8.25 -21.83 -15.59
N ASP A 418 8.66 -23.08 -15.80
CA ASP A 418 9.16 -23.56 -17.09
C ASP A 418 8.00 -23.58 -18.11
N PRO A 419 8.11 -22.86 -19.25
CA PRO A 419 7.07 -22.82 -20.27
C PRO A 419 6.56 -24.19 -20.72
N VAL A 420 7.43 -25.21 -20.75
CA VAL A 420 7.04 -26.58 -21.19
C VAL A 420 6.08 -27.26 -20.20
N ARG A 421 6.01 -26.76 -18.96
CA ARG A 421 5.15 -27.31 -17.90
C ARG A 421 3.90 -26.48 -17.63
N LEU A 422 3.61 -25.50 -18.49
CA LEU A 422 2.53 -24.54 -18.32
C LEU A 422 1.57 -24.60 -19.52
N HIS A 423 0.27 -24.57 -19.25
CA HIS A 423 -0.73 -24.31 -20.28
C HIS A 423 -1.05 -22.81 -20.28
N GLU A 424 -0.34 -22.06 -21.12
CA GLU A 424 -0.39 -20.59 -21.13
C GLU A 424 -1.81 -20.03 -21.32
N GLN A 425 -2.59 -20.60 -22.23
CA GLN A 425 -3.96 -20.16 -22.49
C GLN A 425 -4.85 -20.29 -21.24
N GLU A 426 -4.74 -21.40 -20.54
CA GLU A 426 -5.51 -21.66 -19.32
C GLU A 426 -5.09 -20.74 -18.17
N ILE A 427 -3.79 -20.45 -18.07
CA ILE A 427 -3.27 -19.49 -17.10
C ILE A 427 -3.83 -18.09 -17.37
N VAL A 428 -3.73 -17.61 -18.61
CA VAL A 428 -4.24 -16.27 -18.95
C VAL A 428 -5.76 -16.21 -18.77
N ALA A 429 -6.50 -17.26 -19.11
CA ALA A 429 -7.94 -17.35 -18.85
C ALA A 429 -8.24 -17.26 -17.35
N TYR A 430 -7.49 -17.98 -16.50
CA TYR A 430 -7.64 -17.93 -15.05
C TYR A 430 -7.36 -16.52 -14.50
N VAL A 431 -6.23 -15.92 -14.90
CA VAL A 431 -5.81 -14.58 -14.46
C VAL A 431 -6.83 -13.53 -14.89
N THR A 432 -7.27 -13.59 -16.15
CA THR A 432 -8.29 -12.69 -16.69
C THR A 432 -9.61 -12.85 -15.97
N SER A 433 -10.02 -14.07 -15.62
CA SER A 433 -11.23 -14.31 -14.82
C SER A 433 -11.10 -13.80 -13.38
N ALA A 434 -9.92 -13.95 -12.76
CA ALA A 434 -9.67 -13.55 -11.37
C ALA A 434 -9.69 -12.02 -11.16
N TYR A 435 -9.33 -11.25 -12.18
CA TYR A 435 -9.27 -9.78 -12.13
C TYR A 435 -10.36 -9.09 -12.97
N GLY A 436 -10.86 -9.76 -14.00
CA GLY A 436 -11.93 -9.28 -14.87
C GLY A 436 -13.31 -9.54 -14.26
N HIS A 437 -14.25 -8.64 -14.55
CA HIS A 437 -15.61 -8.69 -14.06
C HIS A 437 -16.57 -8.06 -15.08
N ASP A 438 -17.84 -8.46 -15.03
CA ASP A 438 -18.90 -7.66 -15.62
C ASP A 438 -19.21 -6.47 -14.69
N ASP A 439 -19.30 -5.27 -15.25
CA ASP A 439 -19.64 -4.07 -14.48
C ASP A 439 -20.99 -4.24 -13.75
N GLU A 440 -21.98 -4.91 -14.37
CA GLU A 440 -23.30 -5.19 -13.78
C GLU A 440 -23.23 -6.05 -12.52
N GLU A 441 -22.34 -7.04 -12.50
CA GLU A 441 -22.16 -7.92 -11.34
C GLU A 441 -21.51 -7.18 -10.15
N ILE A 442 -20.51 -6.33 -10.41
CA ILE A 442 -19.89 -5.53 -9.33
C ILE A 442 -20.89 -4.49 -8.81
N TYR A 443 -21.72 -3.89 -9.66
CA TYR A 443 -22.84 -3.03 -9.22
C TYR A 443 -23.78 -3.74 -8.25
N ALA A 444 -24.13 -4.99 -8.51
CA ALA A 444 -24.98 -5.78 -7.62
C ALA A 444 -24.31 -6.09 -6.27
N MET A 445 -23.00 -6.37 -6.26
CA MET A 445 -22.28 -6.61 -5.01
C MET A 445 -22.10 -5.38 -4.14
N ASP A 446 -21.84 -4.22 -4.73
CA ASP A 446 -21.77 -2.98 -3.96
C ASP A 446 -23.11 -2.65 -3.30
N ALA A 447 -24.24 -2.94 -3.98
CA ALA A 447 -25.56 -2.81 -3.40
C ALA A 447 -25.76 -3.70 -2.16
N ALA A 448 -25.16 -4.90 -2.16
CA ALA A 448 -25.23 -5.82 -1.04
C ALA A 448 -24.34 -5.38 0.15
N TYR A 449 -23.19 -4.75 -0.12
CA TYR A 449 -22.21 -4.37 0.90
C TYR A 449 -22.46 -2.97 1.50
N ASN A 450 -22.81 -2.01 0.64
CA ASN A 450 -22.97 -0.59 0.98
C ASN A 450 -24.44 -0.12 0.96
N GLY A 451 -25.37 -1.02 0.65
CA GLY A 451 -26.81 -0.76 0.62
C GLY A 451 -27.32 -0.31 -0.75
N THR A 452 -28.57 -0.66 -1.04
CA THR A 452 -29.20 -0.47 -2.36
C THR A 452 -29.26 0.98 -2.81
N ILE A 453 -29.45 1.94 -1.91
CA ILE A 453 -29.55 3.38 -2.25
C ILE A 453 -28.23 3.92 -2.82
N VAL A 454 -27.08 3.51 -2.27
CA VAL A 454 -25.75 3.95 -2.72
C VAL A 454 -25.44 3.38 -4.11
N ALA A 455 -25.76 2.10 -4.33
CA ALA A 455 -25.62 1.46 -5.64
C ALA A 455 -26.61 2.01 -6.68
N LEU A 456 -27.86 2.28 -6.31
CA LEU A 456 -28.86 2.91 -7.18
C LEU A 456 -28.42 4.33 -7.60
N TRP A 457 -27.91 5.15 -6.68
CA TRP A 457 -27.36 6.47 -7.03
C TRP A 457 -26.15 6.39 -7.97
N SER A 458 -25.31 5.37 -7.81
CA SER A 458 -24.19 5.10 -8.72
C SER A 458 -24.65 4.59 -10.08
N PHE A 459 -25.77 3.84 -10.15
CA PHE A 459 -26.40 3.33 -11.36
C PHE A 459 -27.18 4.41 -12.13
N THR A 460 -27.88 5.32 -11.45
CA THR A 460 -28.82 6.30 -12.03
C THR A 460 -28.18 7.41 -12.84
N GLN A 461 -26.88 7.72 -12.67
CA GLN A 461 -26.20 8.69 -13.53
C GLN A 461 -25.98 8.19 -14.98
N GLY A 462 -26.34 6.94 -15.29
CA GLY A 462 -26.12 6.31 -16.59
C GLY A 462 -27.36 6.08 -17.47
N PHE A 463 -28.58 6.28 -16.98
CA PHE A 463 -29.79 6.03 -17.78
C PHE A 463 -30.81 7.17 -17.67
N SER A 464 -31.49 7.46 -18.78
CA SER A 464 -32.68 8.31 -18.77
C SER A 464 -33.73 7.71 -17.83
N ALA A 465 -34.59 8.57 -17.27
CA ALA A 465 -35.60 8.22 -16.26
C ALA A 465 -36.50 7.00 -16.60
N MET A 466 -36.55 6.55 -17.86
CA MET A 466 -37.31 5.37 -18.28
C MET A 466 -36.73 4.03 -17.79
N VAL A 467 -35.41 3.87 -17.66
CA VAL A 467 -34.82 2.58 -17.22
C VAL A 467 -35.00 2.37 -15.72
N MET A 468 -35.09 3.46 -14.96
CA MET A 468 -35.44 3.44 -13.53
C MET A 468 -36.82 2.82 -13.28
N ILE A 469 -37.77 3.07 -14.18
CA ILE A 469 -39.12 2.53 -14.08
C ILE A 469 -39.10 1.03 -14.35
N VAL A 470 -38.36 0.58 -15.37
CA VAL A 470 -38.25 -0.85 -15.72
C VAL A 470 -37.52 -1.65 -14.64
N GLY A 471 -36.41 -1.11 -14.10
CA GLY A 471 -35.68 -1.74 -12.99
C GLY A 471 -36.50 -1.84 -11.71
N PHE A 472 -37.29 -0.81 -11.38
CA PHE A 472 -38.19 -0.83 -10.24
C PHE A 472 -39.27 -1.92 -10.37
N PHE A 473 -39.87 -2.07 -11.56
CA PHE A 473 -40.86 -3.14 -11.80
C PHE A 473 -40.25 -4.54 -11.85
N ALA A 474 -39.01 -4.69 -12.34
CA ALA A 474 -38.29 -5.96 -12.31
C ALA A 474 -38.00 -6.41 -10.86
N LEU A 475 -37.58 -5.49 -9.99
CA LEU A 475 -37.33 -5.77 -8.57
C LEU A 475 -38.62 -6.09 -7.81
N LEU A 476 -39.73 -5.41 -8.12
CA LEU A 476 -41.05 -5.78 -7.58
C LEU A 476 -41.48 -7.19 -8.02
N GLY A 477 -41.19 -7.57 -9.27
CA GLY A 477 -41.43 -8.92 -9.79
C GLY A 477 -40.62 -10.00 -9.06
N VAL A 478 -39.33 -9.72 -8.79
CA VAL A 478 -38.46 -10.63 -8.03
C VAL A 478 -38.91 -10.74 -6.56
N ALA A 479 -39.24 -9.62 -5.91
CA ALA A 479 -39.74 -9.59 -4.53
C ALA A 479 -41.11 -10.30 -4.38
N TYR A 480 -42.00 -10.15 -5.36
CA TYR A 480 -43.27 -10.86 -5.42
C TYR A 480 -43.07 -12.37 -5.59
N LYS A 481 -42.14 -12.79 -6.46
CA LYS A 481 -41.82 -14.20 -6.70
C LYS A 481 -41.18 -14.87 -5.47
N THR A 482 -40.29 -14.17 -4.75
CA THR A 482 -39.69 -14.67 -3.50
C THR A 482 -40.71 -14.72 -2.35
N ARG A 483 -41.66 -13.79 -2.26
CA ARG A 483 -42.79 -13.88 -1.31
C ARG A 483 -43.72 -15.06 -1.62
N ARG A 484 -43.98 -15.34 -2.88
CA ARG A 484 -44.83 -16.48 -3.30
C ARG A 484 -44.18 -17.83 -2.99
N HIS A 485 -42.86 -17.94 -3.09
CA HIS A 485 -42.12 -19.13 -2.66
C HIS A 485 -42.03 -19.31 -1.14
N ARG A 486 -42.04 -18.23 -0.35
CA ARG A 486 -42.14 -18.32 1.12
C ARG A 486 -43.55 -18.62 1.65
N GLY A 487 -44.57 -18.63 0.79
CA GLY A 487 -45.97 -18.84 1.16
C GLY A 487 -46.46 -20.29 1.19
N PHE A 488 -45.62 -21.29 0.87
CA PHE A 488 -46.07 -22.67 0.69
C PHE A 488 -45.64 -23.69 1.75
N ASP A 489 -44.91 -23.30 2.80
CA ASP A 489 -44.46 -24.21 3.87
C ASP A 489 -45.03 -23.85 5.26
N ARG A 490 -46.34 -23.61 5.34
CA ARG A 490 -47.03 -23.38 6.63
C ARG A 490 -48.07 -24.43 6.99
N LYS A 491 -48.11 -25.57 6.29
CA LYS A 491 -49.09 -26.65 6.52
C LYS A 491 -48.52 -28.03 6.93
N VAL A 492 -47.24 -28.15 7.27
CA VAL A 492 -46.65 -29.46 7.68
C VAL A 492 -46.08 -29.47 9.12
N LEU A 493 -46.21 -28.39 9.90
CA LEU A 493 -45.69 -28.33 11.28
C LEU A 493 -46.78 -28.25 12.37
N MET A 494 -47.90 -28.93 12.16
CA MET A 494 -48.86 -29.22 13.24
C MET A 494 -49.44 -30.62 13.07
N MET A 495 -48.73 -31.63 13.58
CA MET A 495 -49.25 -32.85 14.22
C MET A 495 -48.09 -33.84 14.35
N ARG A 496 -47.50 -33.90 15.54
CA ARG A 496 -46.99 -35.14 16.16
C ARG A 496 -46.39 -34.81 17.52
N ASP A 497 -47.27 -34.59 18.49
CA ASP A 497 -47.06 -35.09 19.85
C ASP A 497 -48.29 -35.93 20.16
N HIS A 498 -48.08 -37.23 20.38
CA HIS A 498 -48.87 -38.11 21.24
C HIS A 498 -48.36 -39.56 21.15
N ILE A 499 -47.95 -40.06 22.34
CA ILE A 499 -48.01 -41.44 22.85
C ILE A 499 -46.74 -42.31 22.76
N ALA A 500 -46.36 -42.76 23.97
CA ALA A 500 -45.43 -43.82 24.41
C ALA A 500 -43.93 -43.51 24.40
#